data_AF-A0A9W8LXF5-F1
#
_entry.id   AF-A0A9W8LXF5-F1
#
_cell.length_a   1.000
_cell.length_b   1.000
_cell.length_c   1.000
_cell.angle_alpha   90.00
_cell.angle_beta   90.00
_cell.angle_gamma   90.00
#
_symmetry.space_group_name_H-M   'P 1'
#
loop_
_entity.id
_entity.type
_entity.pdbx_description
1 polymer ?
#
loop_
_entity_poly.entity_id
_entity_poly.type
_entity_poly.pdbx_seq_one_letter_code
_entity_poly.pdbx_strand_id
1 'polypeptide(L)'
;MTEDDANNEQPLPTPQTAADFGFPISTPYAIQVEFMQRLFETLERGDFGIFESPTGTGKSLSIICGALTWLTRHLNRPSKTTQQKSDCDNKPDWVLSYENKLRESENPEKAAAERYKAWEQRVRRNEAAIQREKRQIARQIGAVNRKPAGQKRNVDAAESNGSDDDLIVGAYGSDGEHADGDEHVKRLLAAYGSDSDEEEDEGKVPEEPSITKIIYASRTHSQLQQFVSEIKRTQFGKNIQCVVLGSRAQLCTNATVRKACGSVQALNEKCTEMQQQKGTRCPQLPVQHTPMLDFKQAMQRVADIEDTVTEAQQRGVCAYYGARSCVRQAHVVALPYNMLLTQGARDALGVQLDGNVVIVDEAHNLVDTILATHSVTLSQHTIALLLDLLQRYFKRYWQRLRGSNV
;
A
#
# COMPACT_ATOMS: atom_id res chain seq x y z
N MET A 1 33.73 2.77 13.61
CA MET A 1 33.17 3.99 13.01
C MET A 1 32.03 4.39 13.91
N THR A 2 32.26 5.43 14.71
CA THR A 2 31.32 5.95 15.71
C THR A 2 30.11 6.54 15.02
N GLU A 3 28.97 6.57 15.72
CA GLU A 3 27.66 7.05 15.26
C GLU A 3 27.63 8.56 14.92
N ASP A 4 28.77 9.26 14.96
CA ASP A 4 28.90 10.71 14.82
C ASP A 4 29.09 11.21 13.38
N ASP A 5 29.25 10.34 12.38
CA ASP A 5 29.53 10.76 10.99
C ASP A 5 28.26 11.01 10.14
N ALA A 6 27.05 10.83 10.68
CA ALA A 6 25.81 10.94 9.91
C ALA A 6 25.34 12.38 9.62
N ASN A 7 25.65 13.36 10.48
CA ASN A 7 24.85 14.59 10.58
C ASN A 7 25.58 15.93 10.36
N ASN A 8 26.51 16.00 9.41
CA ASN A 8 27.03 17.29 8.94
C ASN A 8 26.21 17.86 7.76
N GLU A 9 24.88 17.89 7.88
CA GLU A 9 24.01 18.63 6.97
C GLU A 9 23.59 19.94 7.65
N GLN A 10 23.79 21.08 6.97
CA GLN A 10 23.35 22.36 7.52
C GLN A 10 21.83 22.36 7.72
N PRO A 11 21.33 22.67 8.94
CA PRO A 11 19.91 22.60 9.24
C PRO A 11 19.11 23.54 8.34
N LEU A 12 17.93 23.09 7.89
CA LEU A 12 17.03 23.92 7.10
C LEU A 12 16.63 25.18 7.88
N PRO A 13 16.65 26.37 7.25
CA PRO A 13 16.26 27.60 7.93
C PRO A 13 14.77 27.56 8.28
N THR A 14 14.46 27.77 9.56
CA THR A 14 13.09 27.83 10.06
C THR A 14 12.32 28.98 9.38
N PRO A 15 11.16 28.71 8.76
CA PRO A 15 10.32 29.77 8.22
C PRO A 15 9.84 30.72 9.31
N GLN A 16 9.78 32.02 9.01
CA GLN A 16 9.49 33.06 10.01
C GLN A 16 8.02 33.51 9.98
N THR A 17 7.37 33.44 8.82
CA THR A 17 5.99 33.90 8.65
C THR A 17 5.05 32.75 8.33
N ALA A 18 3.75 32.90 8.63
CA ALA A 18 2.76 31.90 8.26
C ALA A 18 2.59 31.73 6.74
N ALA A 19 2.88 32.78 5.96
CA ALA A 19 2.88 32.69 4.51
C ALA A 19 3.96 31.71 4.02
N ASP A 20 5.13 31.71 4.67
CA ASP A 20 6.22 30.76 4.35
C ASP A 20 5.84 29.31 4.68
N PHE A 21 4.91 29.12 5.63
CA PHE A 21 4.34 27.81 5.97
C PHE A 21 3.15 27.41 5.07
N GLY A 22 2.77 28.23 4.09
CA GLY A 22 1.61 27.97 3.24
C GLY A 22 0.28 28.02 3.99
N PHE A 23 0.22 28.78 5.08
CA PHE A 23 -0.96 28.89 5.92
C PHE A 23 -2.11 29.58 5.15
N PRO A 24 -3.32 28.99 5.08
CA PRO A 24 -4.37 29.46 4.18
C PRO A 24 -5.15 30.69 4.68
N ILE A 25 -4.87 31.17 5.90
CA ILE A 25 -5.55 32.34 6.49
C ILE A 25 -4.57 33.52 6.49
N SER A 26 -5.03 34.68 6.03
CA SER A 26 -4.20 35.88 5.88
C SER A 26 -3.66 36.43 7.19
N THR A 27 -4.42 36.30 8.28
CA THR A 27 -4.03 36.74 9.63
C THR A 27 -4.07 35.57 10.62
N PRO A 28 -2.98 34.79 10.74
CA PRO A 28 -2.86 33.74 11.75
C PRO A 28 -2.76 34.34 13.16
N TYR A 29 -3.10 33.56 14.18
CA TYR A 29 -2.76 33.92 15.56
C TYR A 29 -1.25 33.77 15.80
N ALA A 30 -0.67 34.64 16.63
CA ALA A 30 0.76 34.56 16.97
C ALA A 30 1.18 33.17 17.49
N ILE A 31 0.33 32.55 18.32
CA ILE A 31 0.54 31.20 18.84
C ILE A 31 0.57 30.12 17.74
N GLN A 32 -0.15 30.31 16.62
CA GLN A 32 -0.10 29.36 15.50
C GLN A 32 1.26 29.44 14.78
N VAL A 33 1.79 30.65 14.61
CA VAL A 33 3.11 30.87 14.00
C VAL A 33 4.21 30.26 14.87
N GLU A 34 4.18 30.54 16.18
CA GLU A 34 5.12 29.95 17.12
C GLU A 34 5.02 28.41 17.12
N PHE A 35 3.81 27.86 17.15
CA PHE A 35 3.60 26.41 17.07
C PHE A 35 4.24 25.81 15.80
N MET A 36 4.00 26.42 14.63
CA MET A 36 4.58 25.94 13.36
C MET A 36 6.10 26.02 13.35
N GLN A 37 6.69 27.07 13.90
CA GLN A 37 8.14 27.24 14.02
C GLN A 37 8.76 26.16 14.91
N ARG A 38 8.22 25.97 16.12
CA ARG A 38 8.70 24.96 17.06
C ARG A 38 8.56 23.56 16.49
N LEU A 39 7.42 23.26 15.86
CA LEU A 39 7.20 21.98 15.18
C LEU A 39 8.26 21.74 14.10
N PHE A 40 8.48 22.72 13.21
CA PHE A 40 9.47 22.62 12.13
C PHE A 40 10.88 22.36 12.69
N GLU A 41 11.29 23.09 13.72
CA GLU A 41 12.60 22.93 14.35
C GLU A 41 12.78 21.55 15.00
N THR A 42 11.75 21.05 15.68
CA THR A 42 11.76 19.69 16.26
C THR A 42 11.91 18.64 15.17
N LEU A 43 11.16 18.77 14.07
CA LEU A 43 11.26 17.83 12.95
C LEU A 43 12.64 17.87 12.29
N GLU A 44 13.22 19.05 12.09
CA GLU A 44 14.55 19.19 11.48
C GLU A 44 15.66 18.61 12.36
N ARG A 45 15.52 18.68 13.69
CA ARG A 45 16.47 18.06 14.62
C ARG A 45 16.32 16.55 14.73
N GLY A 46 15.19 15.99 14.28
CA GLY A 46 14.84 14.58 14.52
C GLY A 46 14.49 14.31 15.99
N ASP A 47 14.09 15.33 16.73
CA ASP A 47 13.78 15.24 18.16
C ASP A 47 12.33 14.78 18.42
N PHE A 48 12.08 14.29 19.63
CA PHE A 48 10.72 14.06 20.13
C PHE A 48 10.15 15.34 20.74
N GLY A 49 8.95 15.74 20.31
CA GLY A 49 8.27 16.94 20.82
C GLY A 49 6.86 16.66 21.31
N ILE A 50 6.51 17.26 22.46
CA ILE A 50 5.14 17.30 22.98
C ILE A 50 4.61 18.72 22.80
N PHE A 51 3.53 18.86 22.05
CA PHE A 51 2.95 20.15 21.72
C PHE A 51 1.54 20.26 22.30
N GLU A 52 1.33 21.28 23.14
CA GLU A 52 0.03 21.64 23.67
C GLU A 52 -0.48 22.90 22.97
N SER A 53 -1.75 22.89 22.55
CA SER A 53 -2.44 24.12 22.17
C SER A 53 -3.86 24.10 22.75
N PRO A 54 -4.42 25.26 23.12
CA PRO A 54 -5.83 25.35 23.50
C PRO A 54 -6.73 24.85 22.38
N THR A 55 -7.92 24.36 22.73
CA THR A 55 -8.93 23.96 21.75
C THR A 55 -9.44 25.18 20.98
N GLY A 56 -9.80 24.98 19.71
CA GLY A 56 -10.33 26.06 18.85
C GLY A 56 -9.29 27.01 18.26
N THR A 57 -8.00 26.86 18.55
CA THR A 57 -6.92 27.70 17.98
C THR A 57 -6.38 27.18 16.65
N GLY A 58 -7.06 26.25 15.98
CA GLY A 58 -6.63 25.71 14.69
C GLY A 58 -5.40 24.80 14.76
N LYS A 59 -5.26 24.00 15.83
CA LYS A 59 -4.15 23.06 16.04
C LYS A 59 -3.84 22.20 14.81
N SER A 60 -4.86 21.56 14.25
CA SER A 60 -4.73 20.64 13.10
C SER A 60 -4.13 21.36 11.89
N LEU A 61 -4.57 22.59 11.60
CA LEU A 61 -4.03 23.39 10.51
C LEU A 61 -2.57 23.81 10.74
N SER A 62 -2.20 24.19 11.96
CA SER A 62 -0.81 24.50 12.32
C SER A 62 0.09 23.27 12.18
N ILE A 63 -0.38 22.09 12.61
CA ILE A 63 0.34 20.82 12.42
C ILE A 63 0.54 20.53 10.94
N ILE A 64 -0.53 20.62 10.14
CA ILE A 64 -0.49 20.39 8.68
C ILE A 64 0.53 21.33 8.02
N CYS A 65 0.41 22.64 8.26
CA CYS A 65 1.26 23.63 7.58
C CYS A 65 2.72 23.50 8.03
N GLY A 66 2.99 23.35 9.33
CA GLY A 66 4.33 23.16 9.86
C GLY A 66 5.01 21.89 9.33
N ALA A 67 4.32 20.75 9.43
CA ALA A 67 4.87 19.45 9.04
C ALA A 67 5.02 19.31 7.51
N LEU A 68 4.04 19.73 6.71
CA LEU A 68 4.13 19.63 5.25
C LEU A 68 5.13 20.62 4.65
N THR A 69 5.33 21.79 5.26
CA THR A 69 6.41 22.71 4.88
C THR A 69 7.76 22.07 5.13
N TRP A 70 7.96 21.45 6.30
CA TRP A 70 9.18 20.70 6.60
C TRP A 70 9.39 19.57 5.59
N LEU A 71 8.40 18.72 5.36
CA LEU A 71 8.51 17.58 4.45
C LEU A 71 8.87 18.04 3.03
N THR A 72 8.20 19.07 2.52
CA THR A 72 8.48 19.61 1.18
C THR A 72 9.92 20.11 1.06
N ARG A 73 10.42 20.84 2.06
CA ARG A 73 11.80 21.33 2.07
C ARG A 73 12.82 20.20 2.24
N HIS A 74 12.52 19.23 3.10
CA HIS A 74 13.36 18.07 3.34
C HIS A 74 13.50 17.20 2.08
N LEU A 75 12.39 16.94 1.38
CA LEU A 75 12.39 16.19 0.13
C LEU A 75 13.10 16.91 -1.02
N ASN A 76 13.23 18.23 -0.97
CA ASN A 76 13.95 19.06 -1.95
C ASN A 76 15.42 19.34 -1.57
N ARG A 77 15.95 18.72 -0.50
CA ARG A 77 17.32 18.96 -0.03
C ARG A 77 18.35 18.40 -1.03
N PRO A 78 19.22 19.21 -1.64
CA PRO A 78 20.21 18.71 -2.58
C PRO A 78 21.15 17.70 -1.91
N SER A 79 21.46 16.60 -2.61
CA SER A 79 22.39 15.58 -2.15
C SER A 79 23.76 16.19 -1.78
N LYS A 80 24.43 15.67 -0.73
CA LYS A 80 25.75 16.14 -0.24
C LYS A 80 26.83 16.32 -1.34
N THR A 81 26.73 15.63 -2.48
CA THR A 81 27.68 15.69 -3.59
C THR A 81 27.80 17.09 -4.25
N THR A 82 26.78 17.95 -4.12
CA THR A 82 26.71 19.23 -4.86
C THR A 82 27.17 20.46 -4.06
N GLN A 83 27.44 20.34 -2.76
CA GLN A 83 27.90 21.48 -1.93
C GLN A 83 29.41 21.75 -2.06
N GLN A 84 29.91 21.98 -3.28
CA GLN A 84 31.12 22.80 -3.46
C GLN A 84 30.71 24.23 -3.79
N LYS A 85 31.04 25.12 -2.86
CA LYS A 85 30.84 26.57 -2.86
C LYS A 85 30.99 27.20 -4.25
N SER A 86 30.03 28.04 -4.63
CA SER A 86 30.30 29.12 -5.56
C SER A 86 30.04 30.45 -4.86
N ASP A 87 31.11 31.22 -4.65
CA ASP A 87 31.04 32.66 -4.44
C ASP A 87 30.21 33.28 -5.57
N CYS A 88 29.24 34.09 -5.21
CA CYS A 88 28.32 34.73 -6.13
C CYS A 88 28.37 36.24 -5.94
N ASP A 89 29.19 36.89 -6.76
CA ASP A 89 28.96 38.26 -7.21
C ASP A 89 29.61 38.39 -8.60
N ASN A 90 28.80 38.56 -9.66
CA ASN A 90 29.13 38.63 -11.10
C ASN A 90 29.29 37.32 -11.92
N LYS A 91 28.24 36.49 -12.00
CA LYS A 91 28.15 35.45 -13.07
C LYS A 91 27.20 35.91 -14.21
N PRO A 92 27.51 35.63 -15.49
CA PRO A 92 26.62 35.90 -16.63
C PRO A 92 25.32 35.08 -16.61
N ASP A 93 24.22 35.62 -17.14
CA ASP A 93 22.88 34.99 -17.16
C ASP A 93 22.83 33.58 -17.77
N TRP A 94 23.66 33.30 -18.78
CA TRP A 94 23.71 31.97 -19.39
C TRP A 94 24.34 30.92 -18.45
N VAL A 95 25.25 31.33 -17.57
CA VAL A 95 25.85 30.46 -16.55
C VAL A 95 24.84 30.18 -15.44
N LEU A 96 24.10 31.21 -14.99
CA LEU A 96 23.04 31.08 -13.99
C LEU A 96 21.91 30.17 -14.49
N SER A 97 21.50 30.30 -15.75
CA SER A 97 20.46 29.44 -16.33
C SER A 97 20.92 27.98 -16.52
N TYR A 98 22.20 27.75 -16.81
CA TYR A 98 22.79 26.41 -16.87
C TYR A 98 22.93 25.79 -15.47
N GLU A 99 23.40 26.54 -14.47
CA GLU A 99 23.49 26.13 -13.07
C GLU A 99 22.11 25.84 -12.46
N ASN A 100 21.09 26.64 -12.80
CA ASN A 100 19.71 26.38 -12.38
C ASN A 100 19.15 25.11 -13.02
N LYS A 101 19.46 24.85 -14.30
CA LYS A 101 19.09 23.57 -14.95
C LYS A 101 19.77 22.38 -14.30
N LEU A 102 21.05 22.50 -13.95
CA LEU A 102 21.79 21.48 -13.21
C LEU A 102 21.15 21.22 -11.84
N ARG A 103 20.89 22.28 -11.05
CA ARG A 103 20.19 22.19 -9.76
C ARG A 103 18.80 21.59 -9.89
N GLU A 104 18.06 21.93 -10.94
CA GLU A 104 16.76 21.35 -11.23
C GLU A 104 16.85 19.87 -11.61
N SER A 105 17.89 19.45 -12.34
CA SER A 105 18.13 18.03 -12.66
C SER A 105 18.63 17.23 -11.46
N GLU A 106 19.30 17.89 -10.52
CA GLU A 106 19.81 17.32 -9.28
C GLU A 106 18.80 17.38 -8.12
N ASN A 107 17.58 17.87 -8.36
CA ASN A 107 16.55 17.92 -7.33
C ASN A 107 16.22 16.47 -6.90
N PRO A 108 16.47 16.09 -5.63
CA PRO A 108 16.15 14.76 -5.10
C PRO A 108 14.70 14.33 -5.31
N GLU A 109 13.73 15.25 -5.23
CA GLU A 109 12.31 14.95 -5.42
C GLU A 109 12.05 14.52 -6.88
N LYS A 110 12.63 15.25 -7.84
CA LYS A 110 12.56 14.89 -9.26
C LYS A 110 13.31 13.58 -9.53
N ALA A 111 14.47 13.39 -8.93
CA ALA A 111 15.24 12.14 -9.05
C ALA A 111 14.47 10.94 -8.48
N ALA A 112 13.78 11.11 -7.34
CA ALA A 112 12.90 10.09 -6.76
C ALA A 112 11.71 9.80 -7.68
N ALA A 113 11.08 10.83 -8.24
CA ALA A 113 9.99 10.69 -9.20
C ALA A 113 10.44 9.99 -10.50
N GLU A 114 11.64 10.28 -10.99
CA GLU A 114 12.23 9.60 -12.15
C GLU A 114 12.57 8.14 -11.87
N ARG A 115 13.15 7.84 -10.71
CA ARG A 115 13.38 6.45 -10.24
C ARG A 115 12.07 5.67 -10.17
N TYR A 116 11.01 6.30 -9.67
CA TYR A 116 9.69 5.69 -9.62
C TYR A 116 9.11 5.43 -11.02
N LYS A 117 9.20 6.41 -11.94
CA LYS A 117 8.76 6.22 -13.33
C LYS A 117 9.54 5.11 -14.05
N ALA A 118 10.85 5.01 -13.81
CA ALA A 118 11.67 3.94 -14.37
C ALA A 118 11.27 2.56 -13.82
N TRP A 119 11.01 2.46 -12.51
CA TRP A 119 10.47 1.26 -11.88
C TRP A 119 9.12 0.87 -12.50
N GLU A 120 8.22 1.83 -12.65
CA GLU A 120 6.89 1.64 -13.23
C GLU A 120 6.95 1.10 -14.67
N GLN A 121 7.79 1.70 -15.51
CA GLN A 121 8.02 1.23 -16.87
C GLN A 121 8.61 -0.18 -16.92
N ARG A 122 9.44 -0.55 -15.94
CA ARG A 122 9.99 -1.91 -15.83
C ARG A 122 8.89 -2.91 -15.48
N VAL A 123 8.03 -2.62 -14.50
CA VAL A 123 6.88 -3.48 -14.15
C VAL A 123 5.97 -3.69 -15.36
N ARG A 124 5.59 -2.62 -16.06
CA ARG A 124 4.74 -2.71 -17.27
C ARG A 124 5.40 -3.51 -18.39
N ARG A 125 6.71 -3.37 -18.60
CA ARG A 125 7.46 -4.15 -19.60
C ARG A 125 7.50 -5.64 -19.25
N ASN A 126 7.80 -5.98 -18.01
CA ASN A 126 7.86 -7.37 -17.54
C ASN A 126 6.48 -8.04 -17.70
N GLU A 127 5.41 -7.36 -17.30
CA GLU A 127 4.05 -7.89 -17.43
C GLU A 127 3.60 -8.03 -18.89
N ALA A 128 3.95 -7.06 -19.75
CA ALA A 128 3.70 -7.16 -21.19
C ALA A 128 4.47 -8.32 -21.83
N ALA A 129 5.70 -8.62 -21.38
CA ALA A 129 6.47 -9.76 -21.84
C ALA A 129 5.80 -11.08 -21.45
N ILE A 130 5.42 -11.24 -20.17
CA ILE A 130 4.68 -12.42 -19.68
C ILE A 130 3.38 -12.61 -20.47
N GLN A 131 2.64 -11.54 -20.75
CA GLN A 131 1.38 -11.64 -21.49
C GLN A 131 1.59 -12.02 -22.97
N ARG A 132 2.69 -11.59 -23.58
CA ARG A 132 3.08 -12.01 -24.94
C ARG A 132 3.43 -13.50 -24.96
N GLU A 133 4.20 -13.96 -23.99
CA GLU A 133 4.58 -15.38 -23.86
C GLU A 133 3.35 -16.26 -23.65
N LYS A 134 2.45 -15.90 -22.73
CA LYS A 134 1.15 -16.60 -22.54
C LYS A 134 0.34 -16.68 -23.83
N ARG A 135 0.28 -15.60 -24.62
CA ARG A 135 -0.39 -15.59 -25.93
C ARG A 135 0.32 -16.48 -26.96
N GLN A 136 1.64 -16.56 -26.95
CA GLN A 136 2.39 -17.45 -27.83
C GLN A 136 2.15 -18.92 -27.48
N ILE A 137 2.20 -19.28 -26.20
CA ILE A 137 1.90 -20.63 -25.71
C ILE A 137 0.46 -21.02 -26.07
N ALA A 138 -0.52 -20.14 -25.82
CA ALA A 138 -1.92 -20.39 -26.17
C ALA A 138 -2.12 -20.61 -27.69
N ARG A 139 -1.39 -19.86 -28.54
CA ARG A 139 -1.40 -20.07 -29.99
C ARG A 139 -0.79 -21.40 -30.40
N GLN A 140 0.32 -21.81 -29.77
CA GLN A 140 0.97 -23.10 -30.04
C GLN A 140 0.03 -24.26 -29.66
N ILE A 141 -0.60 -24.21 -28.49
CA ILE A 141 -1.57 -25.22 -28.05
C ILE A 141 -2.80 -25.25 -28.97
N GLY A 142 -3.34 -24.08 -29.33
CA GLY A 142 -4.48 -23.97 -30.26
C GLY A 142 -4.18 -24.45 -31.68
N ALA A 143 -2.92 -24.33 -32.12
CA ALA A 143 -2.46 -24.86 -33.41
C ALA A 143 -2.31 -26.39 -33.38
N VAL A 144 -1.85 -26.97 -32.26
CA VAL A 144 -1.74 -28.42 -32.07
C VAL A 144 -3.11 -29.11 -31.99
N ASN A 145 -4.13 -28.44 -31.42
CA ASN A 145 -5.50 -28.98 -31.32
C ASN A 145 -6.36 -28.81 -32.59
N ARG A 146 -5.87 -28.11 -33.63
CA ARG A 146 -6.54 -28.07 -34.94
C ARG A 146 -6.25 -29.36 -35.72
N LYS A 147 -7.05 -30.41 -35.49
CA LYS A 147 -7.10 -31.55 -36.42
C LYS A 147 -7.52 -31.08 -37.82
N PRO A 148 -6.94 -31.64 -38.90
CA PRO A 148 -7.33 -31.27 -40.27
C PRO A 148 -8.80 -31.61 -40.50
N ALA A 149 -9.55 -30.66 -41.07
CA ALA A 149 -10.95 -30.80 -41.38
C ALA A 149 -11.17 -31.93 -42.40
N GLY A 150 -11.64 -33.09 -41.92
CA GLY A 150 -11.80 -34.25 -42.79
C GLY A 150 -12.39 -35.49 -42.13
N GLN A 151 -13.43 -35.36 -41.30
CA GLN A 151 -14.40 -36.44 -41.07
C GLN A 151 -15.63 -35.91 -40.31
N LYS A 152 -16.73 -35.71 -41.04
CA LYS A 152 -18.06 -35.47 -40.44
C LYS A 152 -18.50 -36.75 -39.72
N ARG A 153 -18.72 -36.70 -38.41
CA ARG A 153 -19.64 -37.61 -37.72
C ARG A 153 -20.86 -36.80 -37.32
N ASN A 154 -22.01 -37.18 -37.84
CA ASN A 154 -23.32 -36.72 -37.38
C ASN A 154 -23.50 -37.15 -35.92
N VAL A 155 -23.79 -36.19 -35.04
CA VAL A 155 -24.59 -36.43 -33.84
C VAL A 155 -25.46 -35.19 -33.64
N ASP A 156 -26.74 -35.45 -33.41
CA ASP A 156 -27.86 -34.52 -33.44
C ASP A 156 -27.83 -33.44 -32.35
N ALA A 157 -28.58 -32.38 -32.64
CA ALA A 157 -28.76 -31.19 -31.83
C ALA A 157 -29.37 -31.47 -30.44
N ALA A 158 -28.74 -30.90 -29.41
CA ALA A 158 -29.40 -30.52 -28.17
C ALA A 158 -28.84 -29.15 -27.75
N GLU A 159 -29.73 -28.16 -27.68
CA GLU A 159 -29.44 -26.82 -27.17
C GLU A 159 -29.13 -26.87 -25.67
N SER A 160 -28.00 -26.29 -25.25
CA SER A 160 -27.87 -25.75 -23.91
C SER A 160 -27.00 -24.49 -23.92
N ASN A 161 -27.60 -23.37 -23.48
CA ASN A 161 -26.88 -22.19 -23.03
C ASN A 161 -25.96 -22.57 -21.86
N GLY A 162 -24.65 -22.35 -22.00
CA GLY A 162 -23.65 -22.65 -20.98
C GLY A 162 -22.41 -21.81 -21.21
N SER A 163 -21.89 -21.22 -20.15
CA SER A 163 -20.84 -20.20 -20.16
C SER A 163 -19.47 -20.77 -20.56
N ASP A 164 -18.60 -19.90 -21.06
CA ASP A 164 -17.27 -20.16 -21.65
C ASP A 164 -16.19 -20.66 -20.65
N ASP A 165 -16.58 -21.32 -19.56
CA ASP A 165 -15.71 -21.88 -18.52
C ASP A 165 -16.00 -23.39 -18.37
N ASP A 166 -15.52 -24.20 -19.32
CA ASP A 166 -15.18 -25.60 -19.03
C ASP A 166 -14.34 -26.20 -20.18
N LEU A 167 -13.04 -25.91 -20.16
CA LEU A 167 -12.02 -26.71 -20.84
C LEU A 167 -11.04 -27.27 -19.81
N ILE A 168 -11.60 -28.00 -18.83
CA ILE A 168 -10.82 -28.92 -18.00
C ILE A 168 -10.55 -30.15 -18.86
N VAL A 169 -9.30 -30.30 -19.31
CA VAL A 169 -8.81 -31.56 -19.87
C VAL A 169 -8.88 -32.59 -18.75
N GLY A 170 -9.82 -33.52 -18.85
CA GLY A 170 -9.95 -34.63 -17.92
C GLY A 170 -8.67 -35.46 -17.90
N ALA A 171 -7.99 -35.48 -16.75
CA ALA A 171 -6.91 -36.40 -16.48
C ALA A 171 -7.49 -37.83 -16.45
N TYR A 172 -7.37 -38.55 -17.57
CA TYR A 172 -7.60 -39.98 -17.62
C TYR A 172 -6.30 -40.66 -17.17
N GLY A 173 -6.33 -41.30 -16.01
CA GLY A 173 -5.22 -42.11 -15.51
C GLY A 173 -5.10 -43.41 -16.28
N SER A 174 -3.86 -43.84 -16.54
CA SER A 174 -3.53 -45.25 -16.72
C SER A 174 -2.13 -45.47 -16.18
N ASP A 175 -2.06 -46.36 -15.18
CA ASP A 175 -0.83 -47.03 -14.77
C ASP A 175 -0.16 -47.67 -15.99
N GLY A 176 1.17 -47.52 -16.06
CA GLY A 176 1.99 -48.08 -17.12
C GLY A 176 3.41 -47.55 -17.03
N GLU A 177 4.27 -48.28 -16.33
CA GLU A 177 5.72 -48.12 -16.41
C GLU A 177 6.16 -48.27 -17.87
N HIS A 178 6.60 -47.18 -18.51
CA HIS A 178 7.76 -47.13 -19.41
C HIS A 178 8.05 -45.69 -19.83
N ALA A 179 9.33 -45.34 -19.71
CA ALA A 179 9.92 -44.05 -19.98
C ALA A 179 9.88 -43.67 -21.47
N ASP A 180 9.27 -42.53 -21.78
CA ASP A 180 9.95 -41.36 -22.34
C ASP A 180 8.96 -40.18 -22.29
N GLY A 181 8.90 -39.52 -21.12
CA GLY A 181 7.98 -38.42 -20.88
C GLY A 181 8.42 -37.19 -21.66
N ASP A 182 7.86 -37.04 -22.86
CA ASP A 182 7.93 -35.91 -23.80
C ASP A 182 8.43 -34.62 -23.11
N GLU A 183 9.59 -34.11 -23.53
CA GLU A 183 10.16 -32.83 -23.04
C GLU A 183 9.11 -31.70 -23.13
N HIS A 184 8.16 -31.84 -24.04
CA HIS A 184 7.00 -30.98 -24.23
C HIS A 184 6.00 -30.99 -23.05
N VAL A 185 5.71 -32.16 -22.46
CA VAL A 185 4.81 -32.30 -21.30
C VAL A 185 5.48 -31.78 -20.03
N LYS A 186 6.81 -31.97 -19.90
CA LYS A 186 7.60 -31.35 -18.82
C LYS A 186 7.64 -29.82 -18.93
N ARG A 187 7.78 -29.25 -20.14
CA ARG A 187 7.65 -27.79 -20.38
C ARG A 187 6.24 -27.27 -20.09
N LEU A 188 5.20 -28.02 -20.44
CA LEU A 188 3.81 -27.66 -20.15
C LEU A 188 3.51 -27.67 -18.64
N LEU A 189 4.04 -28.64 -17.90
CA LEU A 189 3.95 -28.71 -16.44
C LEU A 189 4.77 -27.59 -15.77
N ALA A 190 5.95 -27.24 -16.29
CA ALA A 190 6.73 -26.09 -15.82
C ALA A 190 6.01 -24.75 -16.07
N ALA A 191 5.34 -24.60 -17.21
CA ALA A 191 4.61 -23.38 -17.58
C ALA A 191 3.29 -23.18 -16.81
N TYR A 192 2.70 -24.24 -16.26
CA TYR A 192 1.46 -24.19 -15.47
C TYR A 192 1.66 -24.47 -13.96
N GLY A 193 2.83 -24.92 -13.54
CA GLY A 193 3.06 -25.53 -12.22
C GLY A 193 4.32 -25.12 -11.46
N SER A 194 4.98 -24.01 -11.81
CA SER A 194 6.09 -23.46 -11.00
C SER A 194 5.62 -22.28 -10.14
N ASP A 195 4.85 -22.61 -9.10
CA ASP A 195 4.75 -21.80 -7.87
C ASP A 195 5.55 -22.51 -6.75
N SER A 196 6.59 -23.26 -7.15
CA SER A 196 7.61 -23.77 -6.24
C SER A 196 8.67 -22.70 -6.08
N ASP A 197 8.64 -22.07 -4.91
CA ASP A 197 9.72 -21.30 -4.35
C ASP A 197 11.01 -22.12 -4.39
N GLU A 198 11.87 -21.93 -5.40
CA GLU A 198 13.33 -22.04 -5.32
C GLU A 198 14.00 -21.72 -6.69
N GLU A 199 14.80 -20.63 -6.66
CA GLU A 199 15.94 -20.24 -7.50
C GLU A 199 15.77 -19.92 -9.01
N GLU A 200 15.73 -18.61 -9.34
CA GLU A 200 16.74 -17.87 -10.14
C GLU A 200 16.33 -16.37 -10.25
N ASP A 201 17.30 -15.45 -10.15
CA ASP A 201 17.17 -14.01 -9.86
C ASP A 201 16.47 -13.13 -10.93
N GLU A 202 15.83 -13.72 -11.95
CA GLU A 202 15.26 -12.99 -13.10
C GLU A 202 13.74 -12.73 -13.02
N GLY A 203 13.05 -13.24 -11.99
CA GLY A 203 11.59 -13.15 -11.86
C GLY A 203 11.05 -12.20 -10.78
N LYS A 204 11.89 -11.64 -9.90
CA LYS A 204 11.40 -10.81 -8.79
C LYS A 204 10.93 -9.44 -9.29
N VAL A 205 9.71 -9.06 -8.91
CA VAL A 205 9.21 -7.68 -9.08
C VAL A 205 10.25 -6.74 -8.46
N PRO A 206 10.77 -5.75 -9.20
CA PRO A 206 11.78 -4.83 -8.69
C PRO A 206 11.27 -4.17 -7.40
N GLU A 207 12.16 -3.94 -6.43
CA GLU A 207 11.76 -3.31 -5.17
C GLU A 207 11.28 -1.88 -5.41
N GLU A 208 10.10 -1.55 -4.89
CA GLU A 208 9.49 -0.23 -5.05
C GLU A 208 10.21 0.80 -4.16
N PRO A 209 10.67 1.93 -4.72
CA PRO A 209 11.36 2.97 -3.96
C PRO A 209 10.42 3.63 -2.94
N SER A 210 10.93 3.88 -1.74
CA SER A 210 10.22 4.59 -0.67
C SER A 210 10.77 6.01 -0.48
N ILE A 211 9.89 6.94 -0.13
CA ILE A 211 10.26 8.30 0.28
C ILE A 211 10.04 8.48 1.79
N THR A 212 10.73 9.46 2.39
CA THR A 212 10.40 9.96 3.73
C THR A 212 8.98 10.50 3.73
N LYS A 213 8.20 10.16 4.76
CA LYS A 213 6.79 10.56 4.87
C LYS A 213 6.38 10.93 6.28
N ILE A 214 5.23 11.58 6.38
CA ILE A 214 4.56 11.87 7.64
C ILE A 214 3.46 10.83 7.86
N ILE A 215 3.56 10.10 8.97
CA ILE A 215 2.53 9.19 9.45
C ILE A 215 1.67 9.96 10.45
N TYR A 216 0.43 10.26 10.08
CA TYR A 216 -0.52 10.95 10.93
C TYR A 216 -1.48 9.96 11.58
N ALA A 217 -1.46 9.89 12.90
CA ALA A 217 -2.31 9.01 13.66
C ALA A 217 -3.36 9.79 14.46
N SER A 218 -4.63 9.36 14.33
CA SER A 218 -5.76 9.92 15.08
C SER A 218 -6.64 8.83 15.68
N ARG A 219 -7.46 9.19 16.67
CA ARG A 219 -8.34 8.24 17.36
C ARG A 219 -9.48 7.75 16.48
N THR A 220 -10.17 8.65 15.76
CA THR A 220 -11.37 8.32 14.99
C THR A 220 -11.21 8.57 13.49
N HIS A 221 -12.01 7.84 12.71
CA HIS A 221 -12.09 8.04 11.25
C HIS A 221 -12.57 9.46 10.88
N SER A 222 -13.50 10.02 11.64
CA SER A 222 -14.00 11.38 11.40
C SER A 222 -12.91 12.44 11.55
N GLN A 223 -11.99 12.27 12.52
CA GLN A 223 -10.84 13.16 12.67
C GLN A 223 -9.87 13.03 11.48
N LEU A 224 -9.65 11.82 10.97
CA LEU A 224 -8.84 11.61 9.76
C LEU A 224 -9.47 12.27 8.53
N GLN A 225 -10.80 12.15 8.36
CA GLN A 225 -11.51 12.84 7.28
C GLN A 225 -11.41 14.36 7.39
N GLN A 226 -11.52 14.91 8.61
CA GLN A 226 -11.32 16.33 8.85
C GLN A 226 -9.90 16.75 8.49
N PHE A 227 -8.89 16.01 8.94
CA PHE A 227 -7.48 16.26 8.63
C PHE A 227 -7.23 16.29 7.10
N VAL A 228 -7.73 15.30 6.37
CA VAL A 228 -7.62 15.25 4.90
C VAL A 228 -8.32 16.44 4.23
N SER A 229 -9.51 16.79 4.71
CA SER A 229 -10.26 17.97 4.21
C SER A 229 -9.50 19.27 4.46
N GLU A 230 -8.83 19.39 5.60
CA GLU A 230 -7.97 20.53 5.91
C GLU A 230 -6.74 20.59 5.01
N ILE A 231 -6.08 19.46 4.72
CA ILE A 231 -4.98 19.41 3.73
C ILE A 231 -5.47 19.89 2.36
N LYS A 232 -6.64 19.40 1.89
CA LYS A 232 -7.24 19.80 0.61
C LYS A 232 -7.44 21.32 0.50
N ARG A 233 -7.63 22.03 1.62
CA ARG A 233 -7.82 23.49 1.68
C ARG A 233 -6.51 24.29 1.63
N THR A 234 -5.36 23.64 1.86
CA THR A 234 -4.04 24.28 1.79
C THR A 234 -3.44 24.23 0.39
N GLN A 235 -2.39 25.01 0.14
CA GLN A 235 -1.62 24.94 -1.11
C GLN A 235 -1.00 23.55 -1.36
N PHE A 236 -0.78 22.77 -0.29
CA PHE A 236 -0.22 21.43 -0.36
C PHE A 236 -1.15 20.41 -1.01
N GLY A 237 -2.46 20.68 -1.04
CA GLY A 237 -3.47 19.74 -1.56
C GLY A 237 -3.26 19.33 -3.03
N LYS A 238 -2.49 20.10 -3.81
CA LYS A 238 -2.20 19.82 -5.23
C LYS A 238 -0.89 19.04 -5.45
N ASN A 239 0.04 19.15 -4.52
CA ASN A 239 1.41 18.67 -4.72
C ASN A 239 1.72 17.43 -3.88
N ILE A 240 0.88 17.14 -2.87
CA ILE A 240 1.13 16.08 -1.89
C ILE A 240 0.18 14.91 -2.13
N GLN A 241 0.75 13.71 -2.06
CA GLN A 241 -0.01 12.47 -2.03
C GLN A 241 -0.33 12.08 -0.58
N CYS A 242 -1.61 12.02 -0.24
CA CYS A 242 -2.08 11.60 1.07
C CYS A 242 -3.02 10.40 0.92
N VAL A 243 -2.73 9.33 1.65
CA VAL A 243 -3.56 8.11 1.70
C VAL A 243 -4.08 7.89 3.11
N VAL A 244 -5.37 7.58 3.23
CA VAL A 244 -5.98 7.16 4.50
C VAL A 244 -6.08 5.65 4.53
N LEU A 245 -5.50 5.03 5.57
CA LEU A 245 -5.62 3.61 5.83
C LEU A 245 -6.86 3.33 6.68
N GLY A 246 -7.57 2.26 6.33
CA GLY A 246 -8.84 1.90 6.94
C GLY A 246 -9.03 0.39 7.03
N SER A 247 -10.07 0.00 7.76
CA SER A 247 -10.43 -1.41 7.91
C SER A 247 -11.01 -1.98 6.61
N ARG A 248 -11.02 -3.32 6.47
CA ARG A 248 -11.72 -3.98 5.35
C ARG A 248 -13.21 -3.61 5.32
N ALA A 249 -13.83 -3.34 6.47
CA ALA A 249 -15.24 -2.94 6.53
C ALA A 249 -15.49 -1.61 5.80
N GLN A 250 -14.54 -0.68 5.83
CA GLN A 250 -14.64 0.63 5.18
C GLN A 250 -14.20 0.57 3.71
N LEU A 251 -13.13 -0.18 3.40
CA LEU A 251 -12.49 -0.19 2.09
C LEU A 251 -12.91 -1.36 1.17
N CYS A 252 -13.67 -2.35 1.64
CA CYS A 252 -14.03 -3.51 0.79
C CYS A 252 -15.01 -3.08 -0.31
N THR A 253 -14.54 -3.00 -1.55
CA THR A 253 -15.33 -2.66 -2.74
C THR A 253 -16.27 -3.77 -3.19
N ASN A 254 -16.18 -4.99 -2.65
CA ASN A 254 -16.91 -6.16 -3.15
C ASN A 254 -18.30 -6.20 -2.50
N ALA A 255 -19.33 -5.82 -3.27
CA ALA A 255 -20.70 -5.75 -2.77
C ALA A 255 -21.23 -7.11 -2.30
N THR A 256 -20.84 -8.21 -2.95
CA THR A 256 -21.27 -9.56 -2.59
C THR A 256 -20.72 -9.96 -1.21
N VAL A 257 -19.43 -9.73 -0.99
CA VAL A 257 -18.79 -10.03 0.31
C VAL A 257 -19.35 -9.11 1.40
N ARG A 258 -19.53 -7.82 1.11
CA ARG A 258 -20.06 -6.85 2.07
C ARG A 258 -21.49 -7.17 2.51
N LYS A 259 -22.33 -7.69 1.59
CA LYS A 259 -23.71 -8.10 1.91
C LYS A 259 -23.78 -9.46 2.59
N ALA A 260 -22.89 -10.39 2.25
CA ALA A 260 -22.87 -11.74 2.80
C ALA A 260 -22.37 -11.77 4.27
N CYS A 261 -21.51 -10.83 4.65
CA CYS A 261 -20.91 -10.79 5.99
C CYS A 261 -21.72 -9.88 6.92
N GLY A 262 -22.33 -10.44 7.96
CA GLY A 262 -23.04 -9.69 9.00
C GLY A 262 -22.14 -9.09 10.10
N SER A 263 -20.85 -9.46 10.12
CA SER A 263 -19.87 -8.97 11.10
C SER A 263 -18.51 -8.64 10.46
N VAL A 264 -17.72 -7.80 11.13
CA VAL A 264 -16.37 -7.42 10.67
C VAL A 264 -15.42 -8.63 10.68
N GLN A 265 -15.59 -9.54 11.64
CA GLN A 265 -14.83 -10.78 11.73
C GLN A 265 -15.11 -11.70 10.54
N ALA A 266 -16.40 -11.95 10.24
CA ALA A 266 -16.79 -12.76 9.09
C ALA A 266 -16.29 -12.16 7.77
N LEU A 267 -16.25 -10.82 7.66
CA LEU A 267 -15.67 -10.13 6.52
C LEU A 267 -14.16 -10.38 6.37
N ASN A 268 -13.42 -10.32 7.47
CA ASN A 268 -11.97 -10.57 7.47
C ASN A 268 -11.64 -12.02 7.11
N GLU A 269 -12.36 -12.98 7.69
CA GLU A 269 -12.21 -14.40 7.40
C GLU A 269 -12.53 -14.68 5.92
N LYS A 270 -13.67 -14.19 5.43
CA LYS A 270 -14.06 -14.42 4.03
C LYS A 270 -13.09 -13.82 3.03
N CYS A 271 -12.57 -12.61 3.32
CA CYS A 271 -11.56 -11.98 2.51
C CYS A 271 -10.26 -12.78 2.45
N THR A 272 -9.87 -13.44 3.55
CA THR A 272 -8.67 -14.27 3.65
C THR A 272 -8.87 -15.61 2.94
N GLU A 273 -10.03 -16.25 3.10
CA GLU A 273 -10.41 -17.46 2.37
C GLU A 273 -10.35 -17.25 0.84
N MET A 274 -10.92 -16.15 0.36
CA MET A 274 -10.91 -15.77 -1.06
C MET A 274 -9.52 -15.42 -1.61
N GLN A 275 -8.49 -15.31 -0.76
CA GLN A 275 -7.11 -15.16 -1.23
C GLN A 275 -6.40 -16.50 -1.42
N GLN A 276 -6.76 -17.50 -0.61
CA GLN A 276 -6.07 -18.79 -0.57
C GLN A 276 -6.65 -19.82 -1.53
N GLN A 277 -7.93 -19.72 -1.89
CA GLN A 277 -8.61 -20.71 -2.73
C GLN A 277 -8.32 -20.50 -4.23
N LYS A 278 -7.72 -21.52 -4.88
CA LYS A 278 -7.54 -21.60 -6.34
C LYS A 278 -8.90 -21.86 -7.00
N GLY A 279 -9.59 -20.79 -7.42
CA GLY A 279 -10.87 -20.85 -8.16
C GLY A 279 -11.90 -19.80 -7.71
N THR A 280 -11.88 -19.38 -6.46
CA THR A 280 -12.80 -18.40 -5.85
C THR A 280 -12.07 -17.13 -5.42
N ARG A 281 -11.09 -16.69 -6.22
CA ARG A 281 -10.33 -15.47 -5.94
C ARG A 281 -11.25 -14.26 -5.99
N CYS A 282 -11.03 -13.29 -5.10
CA CYS A 282 -11.81 -12.06 -5.12
C CYS A 282 -11.66 -11.36 -6.49
N PRO A 283 -12.75 -11.06 -7.23
CA PRO A 283 -12.68 -10.44 -8.55
C PRO A 283 -11.98 -9.08 -8.56
N GLN A 284 -12.00 -8.39 -7.42
CA GLN A 284 -11.39 -7.08 -7.25
C GLN A 284 -9.91 -7.15 -6.87
N LEU A 285 -9.35 -8.34 -6.64
CA LEU A 285 -7.93 -8.50 -6.39
C LEU A 285 -7.27 -9.07 -7.65
N PRO A 286 -6.89 -8.20 -8.62
CA PRO A 286 -6.32 -8.65 -9.87
C PRO A 286 -5.04 -9.46 -9.63
N VAL A 287 -4.82 -10.46 -10.48
CA VAL A 287 -3.56 -11.21 -10.52
C VAL A 287 -2.45 -10.37 -11.18
N GLN A 288 -2.87 -9.48 -12.09
CA GLN A 288 -2.03 -8.56 -12.83
C GLN A 288 -1.65 -7.33 -11.99
N HIS A 289 -0.45 -6.80 -12.19
CA HIS A 289 0.04 -5.61 -11.50
C HIS A 289 -0.44 -4.31 -12.14
N THR A 290 -0.65 -4.30 -13.46
CA THR A 290 -1.05 -3.11 -14.23
C THR A 290 -2.30 -2.41 -13.68
N PRO A 291 -3.41 -3.10 -13.36
CA PRO A 291 -4.61 -2.42 -12.82
C PRO A 291 -4.35 -1.74 -11.47
N MET A 292 -3.52 -2.34 -10.62
CA MET A 292 -3.14 -1.77 -9.33
C MET A 292 -2.23 -0.55 -9.49
N LEU A 293 -1.36 -0.58 -10.50
CA LEU A 293 -0.48 0.52 -10.86
C LEU A 293 -1.28 1.72 -11.39
N ASP A 294 -2.26 1.47 -12.27
CA ASP A 294 -3.16 2.52 -12.78
C ASP A 294 -3.98 3.16 -11.65
N PHE A 295 -4.36 2.36 -10.64
CA PHE A 295 -4.96 2.88 -9.41
C PHE A 295 -3.97 3.76 -8.62
N LYS A 296 -2.72 3.32 -8.42
CA LYS A 296 -1.70 4.14 -7.75
C LYS A 296 -1.52 5.51 -8.44
N GLN A 297 -1.48 5.52 -9.77
CA GLN A 297 -1.38 6.76 -10.55
C GLN A 297 -2.57 7.70 -10.29
N ALA A 298 -3.79 7.16 -10.26
CA ALA A 298 -4.99 7.94 -9.95
C ALA A 298 -5.00 8.50 -8.52
N MET A 299 -4.32 7.79 -7.62
CA MET A 299 -4.18 8.13 -6.20
C MET A 299 -2.98 9.04 -5.91
N GLN A 300 -2.30 9.60 -6.92
CA GLN A 300 -1.26 10.65 -6.77
C GLN A 300 -1.89 12.02 -6.43
N ARG A 301 -2.71 12.04 -5.39
CA ARG A 301 -3.42 13.22 -4.88
C ARG A 301 -3.73 13.04 -3.41
N VAL A 302 -4.33 14.07 -2.80
CA VAL A 302 -4.94 13.93 -1.47
C VAL A 302 -6.29 13.21 -1.62
N ALA A 303 -6.41 12.04 -1.00
CA ALA A 303 -7.61 11.21 -1.07
C ALA A 303 -8.04 10.74 0.33
N ASP A 304 -9.34 10.83 0.60
CA ASP A 304 -9.97 10.20 1.76
C ASP A 304 -10.40 8.75 1.44
N ILE A 305 -11.06 8.10 2.39
CA ILE A 305 -11.51 6.71 2.22
C ILE A 305 -12.55 6.61 1.11
N GLU A 306 -13.49 7.55 1.03
CA GLU A 306 -14.56 7.59 0.06
C GLU A 306 -14.03 7.77 -1.38
N ASP A 307 -13.08 8.68 -1.55
CA ASP A 307 -12.34 8.89 -2.80
C ASP A 307 -11.64 7.59 -3.23
N THR A 308 -10.95 6.94 -2.29
CA THR A 308 -10.20 5.69 -2.53
C THR A 308 -11.14 4.57 -3.00
N VAL A 309 -12.29 4.42 -2.34
CA VAL A 309 -13.31 3.41 -2.71
C VAL A 309 -13.89 3.69 -4.09
N THR A 310 -14.17 4.96 -4.40
CA THR A 310 -14.76 5.37 -5.68
C THR A 310 -13.80 5.08 -6.84
N GLU A 311 -12.53 5.48 -6.72
CA GLU A 311 -11.50 5.20 -7.73
C GLU A 311 -11.29 3.69 -7.94
N ALA A 312 -11.30 2.92 -6.86
CA ALA A 312 -11.12 1.48 -6.93
C ALA A 312 -12.29 0.79 -7.65
N GLN A 313 -13.53 1.25 -7.41
CA GLN A 313 -14.71 0.76 -8.11
C GLN A 313 -14.66 1.04 -9.61
N GLN A 314 -14.26 2.25 -10.00
CA GLN A 314 -14.16 2.63 -11.42
C GLN A 314 -13.12 1.77 -12.17
N ARG A 315 -12.05 1.36 -11.48
CA ARG A 315 -10.95 0.57 -12.05
C ARG A 315 -11.09 -0.93 -11.84
N GLY A 316 -12.12 -1.38 -11.13
CA GLY A 316 -12.34 -2.80 -10.83
C GLY A 316 -11.30 -3.42 -9.90
N VAL A 317 -10.66 -2.62 -9.03
CA VAL A 317 -9.61 -3.07 -8.10
C VAL A 317 -10.09 -3.01 -6.64
N CYS A 318 -9.33 -3.61 -5.74
CA CYS A 318 -9.65 -3.67 -4.32
C CYS A 318 -9.08 -2.43 -3.62
N ALA A 319 -9.93 -1.52 -3.13
CA ALA A 319 -9.46 -0.31 -2.44
C ALA A 319 -8.59 -0.62 -1.21
N TYR A 320 -8.86 -1.70 -0.46
CA TYR A 320 -8.06 -2.07 0.72
C TYR A 320 -6.60 -2.37 0.36
N TYR A 321 -6.36 -3.21 -0.65
CA TYR A 321 -5.01 -3.52 -1.12
C TYR A 321 -4.42 -2.38 -1.96
N GLY A 322 -5.25 -1.64 -2.69
CA GLY A 322 -4.86 -0.45 -3.44
C GLY A 322 -4.29 0.63 -2.53
N ALA A 323 -4.99 0.98 -1.44
CA ALA A 323 -4.52 1.95 -0.45
C ALA A 323 -3.17 1.54 0.16
N ARG A 324 -3.03 0.25 0.54
CA ARG A 324 -1.76 -0.31 1.04
C ARG A 324 -0.63 -0.17 0.04
N SER A 325 -0.91 -0.41 -1.24
CA SER A 325 0.09 -0.28 -2.29
C SER A 325 0.58 1.18 -2.45
N CYS A 326 -0.24 2.18 -2.12
CA CYS A 326 0.13 3.60 -2.20
C CYS A 326 1.03 4.07 -1.05
N VAL A 327 1.15 3.32 0.05
CA VAL A 327 1.88 3.73 1.27
C VAL A 327 3.36 4.03 1.00
N ARG A 328 4.01 3.31 0.07
CA ARG A 328 5.44 3.51 -0.22
C ARG A 328 5.76 4.88 -0.82
N GLN A 329 4.88 5.39 -1.69
CA GLN A 329 5.03 6.68 -2.38
C GLN A 329 4.27 7.83 -1.71
N ALA A 330 3.35 7.54 -0.80
CA ALA A 330 2.60 8.57 -0.11
C ALA A 330 3.53 9.46 0.73
N HIS A 331 3.32 10.77 0.60
CA HIS A 331 3.97 11.79 1.41
C HIS A 331 3.35 11.86 2.80
N VAL A 332 2.05 11.58 2.89
CA VAL A 332 1.28 11.53 4.13
C VAL A 332 0.49 10.23 4.20
N VAL A 333 0.65 9.50 5.30
CA VAL A 333 -0.13 8.29 5.60
C VAL A 333 -0.96 8.56 6.83
N ALA A 334 -2.26 8.74 6.64
CA ALA A 334 -3.22 8.96 7.72
C ALA A 334 -3.80 7.61 8.17
N LEU A 335 -3.73 7.29 9.46
CA LEU A 335 -4.20 5.99 9.98
C LEU A 335 -4.76 6.09 11.40
N PRO A 336 -5.61 5.14 11.83
CA PRO A 336 -6.10 5.12 13.20
C PRO A 336 -5.03 4.58 14.17
N TYR A 337 -5.12 4.96 15.45
CA TYR A 337 -4.17 4.56 16.49
C TYR A 337 -3.86 3.07 16.54
N ASN A 338 -4.88 2.22 16.43
CA ASN A 338 -4.70 0.76 16.53
C ASN A 338 -3.77 0.20 15.44
N MET A 339 -3.77 0.82 14.25
CA MET A 339 -2.87 0.47 13.15
C MET A 339 -1.46 0.98 13.37
N LEU A 340 -1.29 2.10 14.08
CA LEU A 340 0.03 2.59 14.49
C LEU A 340 0.62 1.73 15.59
N LEU A 341 -0.16 1.39 16.62
CA LEU A 341 0.35 0.82 17.87
C LEU A 341 0.65 -0.68 17.77
N THR A 342 -0.07 -1.40 16.91
CA THR A 342 0.10 -2.85 16.75
C THR A 342 1.14 -3.17 15.69
N GLN A 343 2.23 -3.86 16.06
CA GLN A 343 3.31 -4.20 15.12
C GLN A 343 2.82 -5.01 13.92
N GLY A 344 2.06 -6.09 14.13
CA GLY A 344 1.54 -6.91 13.04
C GLY A 344 0.63 -6.13 12.07
N ALA A 345 -0.05 -5.07 12.54
CA ALA A 345 -0.83 -4.20 11.68
C ALA A 345 0.08 -3.30 10.82
N ARG A 346 1.15 -2.73 11.41
CA ARG A 346 2.14 -1.94 10.67
C ARG A 346 2.83 -2.77 9.59
N ASP A 347 3.27 -3.98 9.93
CA ASP A 347 3.96 -4.89 9.01
C ASP A 347 3.05 -5.28 7.84
N ALA A 348 1.79 -5.62 8.13
CA ALA A 348 0.81 -5.90 7.09
C ALA A 348 0.55 -4.67 6.20
N LEU A 349 0.47 -3.48 6.76
CA LEU A 349 0.19 -2.26 5.98
C LEU A 349 1.44 -1.71 5.26
N GLY A 350 2.64 -2.23 5.54
CA GLY A 350 3.90 -1.72 5.00
C GLY A 350 4.28 -0.36 5.59
N VAL A 351 3.86 -0.09 6.82
CA VAL A 351 4.15 1.17 7.53
C VAL A 351 5.46 1.01 8.30
N GLN A 352 6.55 1.53 7.75
CA GLN A 352 7.86 1.60 8.40
C GLN A 352 7.97 2.90 9.19
N LEU A 353 8.48 2.82 10.43
CA LEU A 353 8.67 4.01 11.27
C LEU A 353 10.06 4.62 11.08
N ASP A 354 11.06 3.80 10.76
CA ASP A 354 12.44 4.25 10.60
C ASP A 354 12.56 5.25 9.44
N GLY A 355 13.23 6.39 9.71
CA GLY A 355 13.41 7.46 8.73
C GLY A 355 12.14 8.26 8.40
N ASN A 356 11.03 8.05 9.12
CA ASN A 356 9.75 8.74 8.91
C ASN A 356 9.33 9.55 10.14
N VAL A 357 8.49 10.55 9.92
CA VAL A 357 7.93 11.39 11.01
C VAL A 357 6.60 10.81 11.44
N VAL A 358 6.40 10.63 12.75
CA VAL A 358 5.12 10.19 13.32
C VAL A 358 4.49 11.33 14.10
N ILE A 359 3.25 11.69 13.74
CA ILE A 359 2.46 12.70 14.41
C ILE A 359 1.24 12.01 15.03
N VAL A 360 1.11 12.08 16.35
CA VAL A 360 -0.05 11.55 17.08
C VAL A 360 -0.91 12.73 17.54
N ASP A 361 -2.07 12.90 16.91
CA ASP A 361 -3.02 13.92 17.33
C ASP A 361 -3.98 13.37 18.40
N GLU A 362 -4.40 14.21 19.34
CA GLU A 362 -5.19 13.85 20.53
C GLU A 362 -4.56 12.78 21.45
N ALA A 363 -3.23 12.85 21.60
CA ALA A 363 -2.39 11.88 22.30
C ALA A 363 -2.78 11.62 23.77
N HIS A 364 -3.66 12.42 24.39
CA HIS A 364 -4.22 12.11 25.70
C HIS A 364 -4.98 10.76 25.72
N ASN A 365 -5.47 10.29 24.57
CA ASN A 365 -6.14 8.98 24.43
C ASN A 365 -5.18 7.81 24.17
N LEU A 366 -3.88 8.08 24.08
CA LEU A 366 -2.90 7.09 23.65
C LEU A 366 -2.80 5.94 24.66
N VAL A 367 -2.70 6.27 25.95
CA VAL A 367 -2.58 5.29 27.04
C VAL A 367 -3.80 4.38 27.09
N ASP A 368 -5.00 4.94 27.06
CA ASP A 368 -6.24 4.15 27.06
C ASP A 368 -6.32 3.22 25.85
N THR A 369 -5.86 3.67 24.68
CA THR A 369 -5.86 2.87 23.47
C THR A 369 -4.84 1.72 23.53
N ILE A 370 -3.66 1.96 24.11
CA ILE A 370 -2.66 0.92 24.35
C ILE A 370 -3.22 -0.13 25.31
N LEU A 371 -3.79 0.32 26.44
CA LEU A 371 -4.42 -0.57 27.42
C LEU A 371 -5.54 -1.39 26.79
N ALA A 372 -6.42 -0.77 25.99
CA ALA A 372 -7.49 -1.48 25.29
C ALA A 372 -6.97 -2.49 24.24
N THR A 373 -5.86 -2.19 23.57
CA THR A 373 -5.27 -3.09 22.55
C THR A 373 -4.61 -4.31 23.17
N HIS A 374 -4.05 -4.17 24.38
CA HIS A 374 -3.35 -5.24 25.09
C HIS A 374 -4.17 -5.88 26.22
N SER A 375 -5.43 -5.50 26.40
CA SER A 375 -6.33 -6.11 27.37
C SER A 375 -7.36 -7.02 26.68
N VAL A 376 -7.71 -8.11 27.37
CA VAL A 376 -8.76 -9.04 26.95
C VAL A 376 -9.69 -9.25 28.13
N THR A 377 -10.99 -9.04 27.91
CA THR A 377 -12.01 -9.28 28.93
C THR A 377 -12.69 -10.61 28.65
N LEU A 378 -12.65 -11.52 29.62
CA LEU A 378 -13.32 -12.82 29.54
C LEU A 378 -14.61 -12.79 30.37
N SER A 379 -15.75 -12.83 29.70
CA SER A 379 -17.04 -12.94 30.38
C SER A 379 -17.31 -14.39 30.80
N GLN A 380 -18.08 -14.59 31.88
CA GLN A 380 -18.52 -15.92 32.30
C GLN A 380 -19.28 -16.64 31.17
N HIS A 381 -20.07 -15.90 30.40
CA HIS A 381 -20.79 -16.44 29.23
C HIS A 381 -19.82 -16.97 28.17
N THR A 382 -18.76 -16.21 27.84
CA THR A 382 -17.72 -16.62 26.89
C THR A 382 -17.02 -17.90 27.37
N ILE A 383 -16.70 -17.99 28.66
CA ILE A 383 -16.05 -19.16 29.26
C ILE A 383 -16.98 -20.39 29.19
N ALA A 384 -18.26 -20.23 29.52
CA ALA A 384 -19.24 -21.31 29.45
C ALA A 384 -19.43 -21.83 28.01
N LEU A 385 -19.49 -20.92 27.03
CA LEU A 385 -19.54 -21.27 25.61
C LEU A 385 -18.28 -22.01 25.16
N LEU A 386 -17.10 -21.56 25.60
CA LEU A 386 -15.82 -22.22 25.33
C LEU A 386 -15.80 -23.65 25.86
N LEU A 387 -16.31 -23.87 27.07
CA LEU A 387 -16.41 -25.20 27.66
C LEU A 387 -17.33 -26.12 26.85
N ASP A 388 -18.51 -25.64 26.43
CA ASP A 388 -19.43 -26.41 25.57
C ASP A 388 -18.79 -26.74 24.20
N LEU A 389 -18.12 -25.75 23.57
CA LEU A 389 -17.43 -25.95 22.29
C LEU A 389 -16.30 -26.98 22.41
N LEU A 390 -15.49 -26.91 23.48
CA LEU A 390 -14.44 -27.89 23.75
C LEU A 390 -15.03 -29.29 23.97
N GLN A 391 -16.09 -29.43 24.77
CA GLN A 391 -16.76 -30.71 24.98
C GLN A 391 -17.29 -31.31 23.67
N ARG A 392 -17.88 -30.49 22.80
CA ARG A 392 -18.33 -30.93 21.47
C ARG A 392 -17.17 -31.33 20.56
N TYR A 393 -16.08 -30.55 20.57
CA TYR A 393 -14.86 -30.87 19.81
C TYR A 393 -14.28 -32.21 20.26
N PHE A 394 -14.10 -32.41 21.56
CA PHE A 394 -13.62 -33.67 22.13
C PHE A 394 -14.54 -34.83 21.76
N LYS A 395 -15.86 -34.68 21.88
CA LYS A 395 -16.81 -35.74 21.51
C LYS A 395 -16.71 -36.12 20.02
N ARG A 396 -16.54 -35.14 19.12
CA ARG A 396 -16.44 -35.37 17.68
C ARG A 396 -15.11 -35.99 17.26
N TYR A 397 -14.01 -35.56 17.86
CA TYR A 397 -12.66 -35.97 17.46
C TYR A 397 -11.99 -36.96 18.42
N TRP A 398 -12.74 -37.49 19.40
CA TRP A 398 -12.25 -38.42 20.42
C TRP A 398 -11.44 -39.58 19.86
N GLN A 399 -11.91 -40.18 18.76
CA GLN A 399 -11.23 -41.31 18.13
C GLN A 399 -9.91 -40.93 17.45
N ARG A 400 -9.79 -39.70 16.95
CA ARG A 400 -8.56 -39.19 16.32
C ARG A 400 -7.49 -38.78 17.33
N LEU A 401 -7.90 -38.41 18.54
CA LEU A 401 -7.02 -38.00 19.65
C LEU A 401 -6.49 -39.19 20.49
N ARG A 402 -6.77 -40.44 20.11
CA ARG A 402 -6.17 -41.60 20.77
C ARG A 402 -4.67 -41.61 20.46
N GLY A 403 -3.84 -41.81 21.48
CA GLY A 403 -2.37 -41.87 21.37
C GLY A 403 -1.81 -42.97 20.47
N SER A 404 -2.65 -43.78 19.83
CA SER A 404 -2.28 -44.72 18.77
C SER A 404 -2.15 -44.07 17.38
N ASN A 405 -2.50 -42.78 17.23
CA ASN A 405 -2.47 -42.04 15.96
C ASN A 405 -1.42 -40.90 15.94
N VAL A 406 -0.52 -40.85 16.91
CA VAL A 406 0.64 -39.92 16.94
C VAL A 406 1.90 -40.69 16.62
#